data_AF-A0A967M0C7-F1
#
_entry.id   AF-A0A967M0C7-F1
#
_cell.length_a   1.000
_cell.length_b   1.000
_cell.length_c   1.000
_cell.angle_alpha   90.00
_cell.angle_beta   90.00
_cell.angle_gamma   90.00
#
_symmetry.space_group_name_H-M   'P 1'
#
loop_
_entity.id
_entity.type
_entity.pdbx_description
1 polymer ?
#
loop_
_entity_poly.entity_id
_entity_poly.type
_entity_poly.pdbx_seq_one_letter_code
_entity_poly.pdbx_strand_id
1 'polypeptide(L)' 'MTDVEVRFLSNGDWLNRWDSQARQGLPDAVSLTFATRVGTSEEVFRTIWQIGD' A
#
# COMPACT_ATOMS: atom_id res chain seq x y z
N MET A 1 13.06 6.75 -13.04
CA MET A 1 12.49 7.20 -11.75
C MET A 1 11.57 6.10 -11.29
N THR A 2 11.66 5.77 -10.00
CA THR A 2 10.91 4.69 -9.38
C THR A 2 10.11 5.29 -8.24
N ASP A 3 8.80 5.03 -8.24
CA ASP A 3 7.87 5.48 -7.22
C ASP A 3 7.36 4.27 -6.44
N VAL A 4 7.25 4.42 -5.13
CA VAL A 4 6.80 3.36 -4.22
C VAL A 4 5.75 3.94 -3.29
N GLU A 5 4.54 3.42 -3.39
CA GLU A 5 3.41 3.79 -2.55
C GLU A 5 2.98 2.59 -1.70
N VAL A 6 2.80 2.83 -0.41
CA VAL A 6 2.20 1.87 0.53
C VAL A 6 0.91 2.47 1.07
N ARG A 7 -0.19 1.71 0.98
CA ARG A 7 -1.48 2.08 1.55
C ARG A 7 -1.98 1.01 2.50
N PHE A 8 -2.79 1.42 3.47
CA PHE A 8 -3.28 0.57 4.56
C PHE A 8 -4.81 0.61 4.57
N LEU A 9 -5.46 -0.54 4.55
CA LEU A 9 -6.92 -0.64 4.61
C LEU A 9 -7.36 -0.64 6.08
N SER A 10 -8.33 0.21 6.43
CA SER A 10 -8.95 0.17 7.74
C SER A 10 -10.39 0.63 7.65
N ASN A 11 -11.31 -0.20 8.17
CA ASN A 11 -12.74 0.10 8.18
C ASN A 11 -13.30 0.42 6.78
N GLY A 12 -12.75 -0.21 5.74
CA GLY A 12 -13.15 -0.01 4.34
C GLY A 12 -12.42 1.11 3.60
N ASP A 13 -11.60 1.92 4.29
CA ASP A 13 -10.89 3.06 3.69
C ASP A 13 -9.38 2.80 3.56
N TRP A 14 -8.80 3.26 2.43
CA TRP A 14 -7.35 3.19 2.19
C TRP A 14 -6.63 4.45 2.66
N LEU A 15 -5.77 4.30 3.66
CA LEU A 15 -4.98 5.35 4.27
C LEU A 15 -3.55 5.35 3.75
N ASN A 16 -2.94 6.54 3.64
CA ASN A 16 -1.56 6.71 3.19
C ASN A 16 -0.55 6.67 4.35
N ARG A 17 -1.04 6.60 5.59
CA ARG A 17 -0.24 6.48 6.80
C ARG A 17 -0.96 5.56 7.77
N TRP A 18 -0.18 4.71 8.43
CA TRP A 18 -0.65 3.90 9.54
C TRP A 18 0.22 4.17 10.76
N ASP A 19 -0.42 4.25 11.91
CA ASP A 19 0.26 4.30 13.21
C ASP A 19 -0.06 3.02 13.97
N SER A 20 0.89 2.09 13.99
CA SER A 20 0.74 0.81 14.68
C SER A 20 0.92 0.91 16.20
N GLN A 21 1.37 2.06 16.72
CA GLN A 21 1.51 2.31 18.16
C GLN A 21 0.25 2.92 18.77
N ALA A 22 -0.66 3.42 17.94
CA ALA A 22 -2.00 3.81 18.37
C ALA A 22 -2.86 2.59 18.76
N ARG A 23 -3.94 2.81 19.51
CA ARG A 23 -4.87 1.74 19.97
C ARG A 23 -5.62 1.00 18.86
N GLN A 24 -5.38 1.33 17.59
CA GLN A 24 -6.12 0.87 16.42
C GLN A 24 -5.63 -0.47 15.84
N GLY A 25 -4.54 -1.06 16.36
CA GLY A 25 -4.08 -2.39 15.96
C GLY A 25 -3.43 -2.44 14.56
N LEU A 26 -3.49 -3.62 13.93
CA LEU A 26 -3.04 -3.81 12.55
C LEU A 26 -4.15 -3.39 11.57
N PRO A 27 -3.80 -2.93 10.35
CA PRO A 27 -4.79 -2.67 9.31
C PRO A 27 -5.37 -3.98 8.77
N ASP A 28 -6.52 -3.91 8.10
CA ASP A 28 -7.21 -5.07 7.52
C ASP A 28 -6.43 -5.64 6.30
N ALA A 29 -5.71 -4.78 5.58
CA ALA A 29 -4.88 -5.15 4.43
C ALA A 29 -3.80 -4.09 4.17
N VAL A 30 -2.77 -4.46 3.41
CA VAL A 30 -1.73 -3.56 2.91
C VAL A 30 -1.64 -3.68 1.40
N SER A 31 -1.57 -2.54 0.72
CA SER A 31 -1.27 -2.46 -0.71
C SER A 31 0.12 -1.87 -0.91
N LEU A 32 0.89 -2.51 -1.79
CA LEU A 32 2.14 -1.98 -2.32
C LEU A 32 1.95 -1.70 -3.81
N THR A 33 2.19 -0.45 -4.21
CA THR A 33 2.30 -0.05 -5.61
C THR A 33 3.74 0.36 -5.89
N PHE A 34 4.32 -0.21 -6.94
CA PHE A 34 5.65 0.12 -7.44
C PHE A 34 5.50 0.57 -8.89
N ALA A 35 5.89 1.80 -9.19
CA ALA A 35 5.92 2.33 -10.54
C ALA A 35 7.37 2.55 -10.96
N THR A 36 7.74 2.11 -12.16
CA THR A 36 9.07 2.35 -12.72
C THR A 36 8.97 2.83 -14.17
N ARG A 37 9.86 3.74 -14.55
CA ARG A 37 9.94 4.22 -15.93
C ARG A 37 11.08 3.53 -16.66
N VAL A 38 10.76 2.82 -17.74
CA VAL A 38 11.72 2.18 -18.65
C VAL A 38 11.56 2.83 -20.02
N GLY A 39 12.53 3.66 -20.41
CA GLY A 39 12.44 4.49 -21.62
C GLY A 39 11.30 5.52 -21.53
N THR A 40 10.38 5.49 -22.49
CA THR A 40 9.16 6.33 -22.50
C THR A 40 7.97 5.68 -21.79
N SER A 41 8.08 4.42 -21.41
CA SER A 41 6.97 3.65 -20.85
C SER A 41 7.02 3.66 -19.32
N GLU A 42 5.84 3.72 -18.71
CA GLU A 42 5.65 3.55 -17.28
C GLU A 42 5.05 2.17 -17.01
N GLU A 43 5.72 1.40 -16.17
CA GLU A 43 5.27 0.10 -15.71
C GLU A 43 4.82 0.21 -14.26
N VAL A 44 3.59 -0.20 -13.97
CA VAL A 44 2.99 -0.13 -12.63
C VAL A 44 2.66 -1.54 -12.16
N PHE A 45 3.25 -1.93 -11.04
CA PHE A 45 2.99 -3.19 -10.34
C PHE A 45 2.23 -2.89 -9.06
N ARG A 46 1.10 -3.59 -8.86
CA ARG A 46 0.31 -3.48 -7.63
C ARG A 46 0.00 -4.85 -7.07
N THR A 47 0.14 -4.97 -5.76
CA THR A 47 -0.23 -6.16 -5.01
C THR A 47 -0.91 -5.75 -3.70
N ILE A 48 -1.76 -6.65 -3.18
CA ILE A 48 -2.54 -6.45 -1.96
C ILE A 48 -2.41 -7.73 -1.13
N TRP A 49 -2.13 -7.56 0.15
CA TRP A 49 -2.14 -8.64 1.13
C TRP A 49 -3.13 -8.32 2.23
N GLN A 50 -4.05 -9.25 2.49
CA GLN A 50 -4.92 -9.19 3.66
C GLN A 50 -4.10 -9.53 4.91
N ILE A 51 -4.42 -8.88 6.03
CA ILE A 51 -3.81 -9.16 7.33
C ILE A 51 -4.87 -9.85 8.19
N GLY A 52 -4.53 -11.02 8.72
CA GLY A 52 -5.49 -11.90 9.40
C GLY A 52 -5.93 -13.05 8.49
N ASP A 53 -6.87 -13.84 9.00
CA ASP A 53 -7.42 -15.04 8.36
C ASP A 53 -8.75 -14.76 7.64
#